data_AF-A0A7V3FAU1-F1
#
_entry.id   AF-A0A7V3FAU1-F1
#
_cell.length_a   1.000
_cell.length_b   1.000
_cell.length_c   1.000
_cell.angle_alpha   90.00
_cell.angle_beta   90.00
_cell.angle_gamma   90.00
#
_symmetry.space_group_name_H-M   'P 1'
#
loop_
_entity.id
_entity.type
_entity.pdbx_description
1 polymer ?
#
loop_
_entity_poly.entity_id
_entity_poly.type
_entity_poly.pdbx_seq_one_letter_code
_entity_poly.pdbx_strand_id
1 'polypeptide(L)'
;MDDGAGEDRLSFLGRPLPPGFELRLVVLPPGCELPFDEADWRDALVVVERGELELECIGGSRLWIACGDVFWLRRLGLRAVRQCGGEPAVLVGVSRRGP
;
A
#
# COMPACT_ATOMS: atom_id res chain seq x y z
N MET A 1 11.30 17.87 17.96
CA MET A 1 9.84 17.88 18.19
C MET A 1 9.47 16.41 18.20
N ASP A 2 9.26 15.88 19.39
CA ASP A 2 8.84 14.50 19.60
C ASP A 2 7.31 14.50 19.43
N ASP A 3 6.87 14.23 18.21
CA ASP A 3 5.44 14.11 17.89
C ASP A 3 5.02 12.67 18.18
N GLY A 4 4.30 12.48 19.28
CA GLY A 4 3.71 11.22 19.71
C GLY A 4 2.65 10.67 18.73
N ALA A 5 3.08 10.20 17.56
CA ALA A 5 2.25 9.59 16.52
C ALA A 5 2.62 8.11 16.25
N GLY A 6 3.07 7.40 17.29
CA GLY A 6 3.65 6.06 17.14
C GLY A 6 2.70 4.88 17.36
N GLU A 7 1.62 5.04 18.13
CA GLU A 7 0.88 3.87 18.67
C GLU A 7 -0.50 3.62 18.03
N ASP A 8 -1.14 4.62 17.44
CA ASP A 8 -2.50 4.49 16.86
C ASP A 8 -2.53 4.17 15.35
N ARG A 9 -1.36 4.07 14.71
CA ARG A 9 -1.31 3.74 13.29
C ARG A 9 -1.40 2.24 13.08
N LEU A 10 -2.36 1.83 12.25
CA LEU A 10 -2.44 0.43 11.80
C LEU A 10 -1.14 0.07 11.08
N SER A 11 -0.46 -0.95 11.59
CA SER A 11 0.70 -1.56 10.95
C SER A 11 0.58 -3.07 11.07
N PHE A 12 0.94 -3.77 10.00
CA PHE A 12 0.98 -5.23 9.98
C PHE A 12 2.39 -5.78 10.14
N LEU A 13 3.41 -4.93 10.08
CA LEU A 13 4.80 -5.33 10.24
C LEU A 13 5.11 -5.76 11.67
N GLY A 14 5.91 -6.82 11.81
CA GLY A 14 6.34 -7.34 13.12
C GLY A 14 5.23 -8.00 13.94
N ARG A 15 4.01 -8.15 13.39
CA ARG A 15 2.88 -8.79 14.07
C ARG A 15 2.57 -10.15 13.43
N PRO A 16 2.34 -11.21 14.22
CA PRO A 16 1.89 -12.48 13.67
C PRO A 16 0.46 -12.33 13.12
N LEU A 17 0.25 -12.81 11.89
CA LEU A 17 -1.09 -12.87 11.30
C LEU A 17 -1.83 -14.13 11.75
N PRO A 18 -3.17 -14.06 11.95
CA PRO A 18 -3.97 -15.25 12.21
C PRO A 18 -3.84 -16.30 11.10
N PRO A 19 -4.04 -17.59 11.42
CA PRO A 19 -4.17 -18.63 10.40
C PRO A 19 -5.25 -18.27 9.38
N GLY A 20 -4.95 -18.41 8.09
CA GLY A 20 -5.85 -18.03 6.99
C GLY A 20 -5.60 -16.65 6.40
N PHE A 21 -4.57 -15.92 6.87
CA PHE A 21 -4.11 -14.69 6.24
C PHE A 21 -2.67 -14.81 5.76
N GLU A 22 -2.30 -13.95 4.81
CA GLU A 22 -0.94 -13.80 4.30
C GLU A 22 -0.55 -12.34 4.19
N LEU A 23 0.74 -12.07 4.33
CA LEU A 23 1.32 -10.73 4.24
C LEU A 23 2.08 -10.59 2.93
N ARG A 24 1.83 -9.50 2.22
CA ARG A 24 2.58 -9.07 1.05
C ARG A 24 3.30 -7.76 1.38
N LEU A 25 4.62 -7.77 1.28
CA LEU A 25 5.46 -6.58 1.41
C LEU A 25 5.92 -6.14 0.02
N VAL A 26 5.66 -4.89 -0.33
CA VAL A 26 6.15 -4.28 -1.58
C VAL A 26 6.94 -3.03 -1.23
N VAL A 27 8.19 -2.99 -1.71
CA VAL A 27 9.08 -1.85 -1.54
C VAL A 27 9.29 -1.21 -2.91
N LEU A 28 8.94 0.07 -3.02
CA LEU A 28 9.07 0.87 -4.23
C LEU A 28 10.23 1.85 -4.05
N PRO A 29 11.33 1.70 -4.81
CA PRO A 29 12.44 2.65 -4.78
C PRO A 29 12.02 4.07 -5.20
N PRO A 30 12.81 5.09 -4.85
CA PRO A 30 12.59 6.45 -5.33
C PRO A 30 12.48 6.54 -6.86
N GLY A 31 11.46 7.23 -7.35
CA GLY A 31 11.20 7.41 -8.78
C GLY A 31 10.66 6.17 -9.51
N CYS A 32 10.37 5.08 -8.80
CA CYS A 32 9.79 3.88 -9.38
C CYS A 32 8.34 4.14 -9.84
N GLU A 33 8.00 3.63 -11.01
CA GLU A 33 6.63 3.55 -11.53
C GLU A 33 6.38 2.11 -11.96
N LEU A 34 5.30 1.51 -11.46
CA LEU A 34 4.91 0.16 -11.81
C LEU A 34 3.49 0.13 -12.39
N PRO A 35 3.24 -0.69 -13.43
CA PRO A 35 1.88 -0.99 -13.83
C PRO A 35 1.16 -1.69 -12.68
N PHE A 36 -0.13 -1.40 -12.54
CA PHE A 36 -0.96 -1.97 -11.50
C PHE A 36 -1.86 -3.07 -12.06
N ASP A 37 -1.77 -4.28 -11.50
CA ASP A 37 -2.73 -5.36 -11.73
C ASP A 37 -3.61 -5.54 -10.49
N GLU A 38 -4.91 -5.35 -10.64
CA GLU A 38 -5.88 -5.54 -9.55
C GLU A 38 -5.95 -7.00 -9.07
N ALA A 39 -5.65 -7.97 -9.94
CA ALA A 39 -5.67 -9.39 -9.59
C ALA A 39 -4.65 -9.72 -8.49
N ASP A 40 -3.50 -9.04 -8.51
CA ASP A 40 -2.43 -9.20 -7.53
C ASP A 40 -2.83 -8.75 -6.12
N TRP A 41 -3.85 -7.91 -6.00
CA TRP A 41 -4.29 -7.31 -4.74
C TRP A 41 -5.72 -7.70 -4.37
N ARG A 42 -6.23 -8.78 -4.95
CA ARG A 42 -7.56 -9.31 -4.63
C ARG A 42 -7.64 -9.64 -3.14
N ASP A 43 -8.73 -9.21 -2.51
CA ASP A 43 -9.01 -9.39 -1.09
C ASP A 43 -7.93 -8.84 -0.14
N ALA A 44 -7.05 -7.96 -0.63
CA ALA A 44 -6.01 -7.32 0.17
C ALA A 44 -6.49 -5.99 0.78
N LEU A 45 -6.29 -5.85 2.08
CA LEU A 45 -6.26 -4.56 2.77
C LEU A 45 -4.82 -4.06 2.76
N VAL A 46 -4.60 -2.85 2.25
CA VAL A 46 -3.25 -2.29 2.06
C VAL A 46 -3.04 -1.09 2.96
N VAL A 47 -1.87 -1.04 3.59
CA VAL A 47 -1.38 0.08 4.38
C VAL A 47 -0.14 0.63 3.70
N VAL A 48 -0.05 1.95 3.55
CA VAL A 48 1.24 2.60 3.29
C VAL A 48 1.99 2.62 4.60
N GLU A 49 3.04 1.81 4.76
CA GLU A 49 3.89 1.80 5.95
C GLU A 49 4.92 2.93 5.90
N ARG A 50 5.36 3.33 4.70
CA ARG A 50 6.33 4.42 4.52
C ARG A 50 6.16 5.11 3.18
N GLY A 51 6.50 6.40 3.15
CA GLY A 51 6.60 7.20 1.93
C GLY A 51 5.26 7.70 1.42
N GLU A 52 5.29 8.21 0.20
CA GLU A 52 4.15 8.79 -0.50
C GLU A 52 4.08 8.23 -1.92
N LEU A 53 2.87 8.03 -2.42
CA LEU A 53 2.62 7.45 -3.73
C LEU A 53 1.54 8.25 -4.45
N GLU A 54 1.68 8.37 -5.76
CA GLU A 54 0.61 8.78 -6.66
C GLU A 54 0.01 7.53 -7.33
N LEU A 55 -1.30 7.37 -7.22
CA LEU A 55 -2.07 6.36 -7.90
C LEU A 55 -2.72 6.99 -9.13
N GLU A 56 -2.46 6.43 -10.31
CA GLU A 56 -3.13 6.83 -11.55
C GLU A 56 -4.26 5.86 -11.87
N CYS A 57 -5.49 6.36 -12.02
CA CYS A 57 -6.62 5.56 -12.50
C CYS A 57 -6.67 5.53 -14.04
N ILE A 58 -7.30 4.51 -14.62
CA ILE A 58 -7.54 4.34 -16.06
C ILE A 58 -8.27 5.56 -16.66
N GLY A 59 -9.12 6.24 -15.87
CA GLY A 59 -9.81 7.48 -16.26
C GLY A 59 -8.95 8.74 -16.24
N GLY A 60 -7.64 8.62 -15.94
CA GLY A 60 -6.69 9.74 -15.85
C GLY A 60 -6.73 10.53 -14.54
N SER A 61 -7.65 10.22 -13.63
CA SER A 61 -7.64 10.80 -12.29
C SER A 61 -6.44 10.30 -11.49
N ARG A 62 -5.93 11.16 -10.60
CA ARG A 62 -4.78 10.85 -9.75
C ARG A 62 -5.16 11.02 -8.29
N LEU A 63 -4.72 10.09 -7.46
CA LEU A 63 -4.90 10.11 -6.02
C LEU A 63 -3.54 10.04 -5.34
N TRP A 64 -3.33 10.92 -4.36
CA TRP A 64 -2.15 10.89 -3.52
C TRP A 64 -2.47 10.10 -2.25
N ILE A 65 -1.58 9.17 -1.91
CA ILE A 65 -1.64 8.42 -0.66
C ILE A 65 -0.31 8.53 0.07
N ALA A 66 -0.36 8.50 1.39
CA ALA A 66 0.78 8.71 2.25
C ALA A 66 0.82 7.70 3.39
N CYS A 67 1.98 7.69 4.04
CA CYS A 67 2.27 7.04 5.32
C CYS A 67 1.05 7.04 6.27
N GLY A 68 0.38 5.90 6.43
CA GLY A 68 -0.75 5.71 7.36
C GLY A 68 -2.09 5.52 6.69
N ASP A 69 -2.18 5.83 5.39
CA ASP A 69 -3.38 5.55 4.63
C ASP A 69 -3.61 4.04 4.54
N VAL A 70 -4.89 3.68 4.75
CA VAL A 70 -5.40 2.32 4.64
C VAL A 70 -6.43 2.29 3.53
N PHE A 71 -6.28 1.39 2.57
CA PHE A 71 -7.14 1.32 1.41
C PHE A 71 -7.33 -0.12 0.92
N TRP A 72 -8.43 -0.34 0.19
CA TRP A 72 -8.56 -1.50 -0.67
C TRP A 72 -8.26 -1.05 -2.10
N LEU A 73 -7.63 -1.90 -2.91
CA LEU A 73 -7.27 -1.57 -4.29
C LEU A 73 -8.31 -1.98 -5.33
N ARG A 74 -9.27 -2.81 -4.92
CA ARG A 74 -10.35 -3.30 -5.76
C ARG A 74 -11.24 -2.16 -6.29
N ARG A 75 -11.65 -2.23 -7.56
CA ARG A 75 -12.58 -1.27 -8.20
C ARG A 75 -12.11 0.18 -8.28
N LEU A 76 -10.88 0.50 -7.92
CA LEU A 76 -10.32 1.83 -8.15
C LEU A 76 -9.96 2.06 -9.63
N GLY A 77 -9.85 0.97 -10.41
CA GLY A 77 -9.47 1.04 -11.82
C GLY A 77 -8.08 1.63 -11.97
N LEU A 78 -7.13 1.24 -11.10
CA LEU A 78 -5.78 1.75 -11.15
C LEU A 78 -5.05 1.22 -12.38
N ARG A 79 -4.27 2.11 -12.99
CA ARG A 79 -3.38 1.83 -14.11
C ARG A 79 -1.95 1.70 -13.63
N ALA A 80 -1.51 2.60 -12.76
CA ALA A 80 -0.13 2.67 -12.31
C ALA A 80 -0.03 3.16 -10.87
N VAL A 81 1.04 2.73 -10.21
CA VAL A 81 1.47 3.25 -8.91
C VAL A 81 2.84 3.88 -9.14
N ARG A 82 2.97 5.13 -8.74
CA ARG A 82 4.20 5.88 -8.85
C ARG A 82 4.67 6.28 -7.46
N GLN A 83 5.94 6.00 -7.17
CA GLN A 83 6.57 6.50 -5.98
C GLN A 83 6.88 7.99 -6.15
N CYS A 84 6.58 8.75 -5.10
CA CYS A 84 6.84 10.17 -5.02
C CYS A 84 7.82 10.46 -3.87
N GLY A 85 8.75 11.40 -4.11
CA GLY A 85 9.75 11.82 -3.13
C GLY A 85 11.07 11.06 -3.20
N GLY A 86 12.03 11.47 -2.36
CA GLY A 86 13.40 10.94 -2.37
C GLY A 86 13.60 9.63 -1.59
N GLU A 87 12.57 9.13 -0.94
CA GLU A 87 12.65 8.06 0.05
C GLU A 87 11.78 6.86 -0.35
N PRO A 88 12.26 5.60 -0.25
CA PRO A 88 11.46 4.43 -0.64
C PRO A 88 10.08 4.42 0.00
N ALA A 89 9.08 4.05 -0.79
CA ALA A 89 7.74 3.80 -0.31
C ALA A 89 7.55 2.31 0.00
N VAL A 90 6.81 2.02 1.06
CA VAL A 90 6.56 0.65 1.53
C VAL A 90 5.07 0.44 1.65
N LEU A 91 4.56 -0.54 0.91
CA LEU A 91 3.18 -1.01 0.97
C LEU A 91 3.15 -2.37 1.64
N VAL A 92 2.22 -2.55 2.57
CA VAL A 92 1.92 -3.85 3.16
C VAL A 92 0.47 -4.19 2.88
N GLY A 93 0.27 -5.28 2.13
CA GLY A 93 -1.03 -5.89 1.92
C GLY A 93 -1.22 -7.07 2.85
N VAL A 94 -2.40 -7.18 3.45
CA VAL A 94 -2.87 -8.40 4.11
C VAL A 94 -4.10 -8.90 3.38
N SER A 95 -4.03 -10.13 2.89
CA SER A 95 -5.14 -10.82 2.22
C SER A 95 -5.48 -12.10 2.97
N ARG A 96 -6.70 -12.60 2.72
CA ARG A 96 -7.04 -13.98 3.10
C ARG A 96 -6.23 -14.91 2.20
N ARG A 97 -5.65 -15.95 2.79
CA ARG A 97 -5.04 -17.04 2.04
C ARG A 97 -6.16 -17.72 1.23
N GLY A 98 -5.93 -17.90 -0.07
CA GLY A 98 -6.85 -18.65 -0.92
C GLY A 98 -7.02 -20.09 -0.43
N PRO A 99 -8.14 -20.75 -0.76
CA PRO A 99 -8.27 -22.20 -0.61
C PRO A 99 -7.24 -22.96 -1.46
#